data_AF-A0A844EMW2-F1
#
_entry.id   AF-A0A844EMW2-F1
#
_cell.length_a   1.000
_cell.length_b   1.000
_cell.length_c   1.000
_cell.angle_alpha   90.00
_cell.angle_beta   90.00
_cell.angle_gamma   90.00
#
_symmetry.space_group_name_H-M   'P 1'
#
loop_
_entity.id
_entity.type
_entity.pdbx_description
1 polymer ?
#
loop_
_entity_poly.entity_id
_entity_poly.type
_entity_poly.pdbx_seq_one_letter_code
_entity_poly.pdbx_strand_id
1 'polypeptide(L)' 'MKVTEITNTEFTAMVQAAATKLNKNADFINSLNVFPVPDGDTGTNMSLSMASGYKYVNKDTSQKVGDLSGTLAKGLLMG' A
#
# COMPACT_ATOMS: atom_id res chain seq x y z
N MET A 1 20.63 -10.20 -9.24
CA MET A 1 21.29 -8.89 -9.11
C MET A 1 20.95 -8.32 -7.74
N LYS A 2 21.89 -7.63 -7.07
CA LYS A 2 21.62 -6.96 -5.79
C LYS A 2 21.03 -5.58 -6.10
N VAL A 3 19.87 -5.24 -5.54
CA VAL A 3 19.32 -3.88 -5.60
C VAL A 3 20.18 -3.00 -4.69
N THR A 4 20.75 -1.93 -5.25
CA THR A 4 21.60 -0.97 -4.52
C THR A 4 20.99 0.43 -4.42
N GLU A 5 19.94 0.70 -5.20
CA GLU A 5 19.22 1.96 -5.25
C GLU A 5 17.74 1.69 -5.52
N ILE A 6 16.86 2.52 -4.95
CA ILE A 6 15.42 2.47 -5.20
C ILE A 6 15.08 3.61 -6.15
N THR A 7 14.68 3.27 -7.37
CA THR A 7 14.14 4.23 -8.33
C THR A 7 12.61 4.22 -8.31
N ASN A 8 11.98 4.96 -9.21
CA ASN A 8 10.55 4.89 -9.43
C ASN A 8 10.07 3.46 -9.77
N THR A 9 10.87 2.66 -10.49
CA THR A 9 10.52 1.29 -10.84
C THR A 9 10.44 0.39 -9.60
N GLU A 10 11.50 0.34 -8.78
CA GLU A 10 11.51 -0.45 -7.56
C GLU A 10 10.45 0.05 -6.58
N PHE A 11 10.30 1.38 -6.42
CA PHE A 11 9.29 1.95 -5.52
C PHE A 11 7.86 1.54 -5.93
N THR A 12 7.52 1.65 -7.21
CA THR A 12 6.20 1.25 -7.72
C THR A 12 5.95 -0.25 -7.51
N ALA A 13 6.97 -1.08 -7.77
CA ALA A 13 6.88 -2.53 -7.53
C ALA A 13 6.71 -2.87 -6.05
N MET A 14 7.40 -2.15 -5.14
CA MET A 14 7.24 -2.30 -3.69
C MET A 14 5.82 -1.97 -3.25
N VAL A 15 5.24 -0.87 -3.73
CA VAL A 15 3.86 -0.48 -3.41
C VAL A 15 2.85 -1.51 -3.95
N GLN A 16 3.04 -2.00 -5.18
CA GLN A 16 2.22 -3.08 -5.75
C GLN A 16 2.30 -4.36 -4.91
N ALA A 17 3.51 -4.75 -4.50
CA ALA A 17 3.73 -5.93 -3.67
C ALA A 17 3.06 -5.79 -2.30
N ALA A 18 3.14 -4.60 -1.68
CA ALA A 18 2.47 -4.29 -0.43
C ALA A 18 0.95 -4.38 -0.57
N ALA A 19 0.37 -3.76 -1.60
CA ALA A 19 -1.07 -3.85 -1.89
C ALA A 19 -1.53 -5.30 -2.06
N THR A 20 -0.79 -6.08 -2.85
CA THR A 20 -1.07 -7.51 -3.08
C THR A 20 -0.97 -8.32 -1.79
N LYS A 21 0.04 -8.05 -0.96
CA LYS A 21 0.26 -8.80 0.27
C LYS A 21 -0.80 -8.48 1.32
N LEU A 22 -1.15 -7.20 1.50
CA LEU A 22 -2.22 -6.80 2.43
C LEU A 22 -3.56 -7.39 2.00
N ASN A 23 -3.90 -7.34 0.71
CA ASN A 23 -5.12 -7.96 0.20
C ASN A 23 -5.19 -9.46 0.49
N LYS A 24 -4.11 -10.20 0.21
CA LYS A 24 -4.02 -11.64 0.49
C LYS A 24 -4.11 -12.02 1.97
N ASN A 25 -3.86 -11.08 2.88
CA ASN A 25 -3.83 -11.32 4.33
C ASN A 25 -4.91 -10.52 5.07
N ALA A 26 -5.89 -9.93 4.38
CA ALA A 26 -6.88 -9.07 5.00
C ALA A 26 -7.65 -9.79 6.11
N ASP A 27 -8.15 -11.01 5.87
CA ASP A 27 -8.87 -11.80 6.88
C ASP A 27 -7.98 -12.18 8.07
N PHE A 28 -6.71 -12.51 7.80
CA PHE A 28 -5.75 -12.78 8.86
C PHE A 28 -5.52 -11.52 9.72
N ILE A 29 -5.34 -10.35 9.11
CA ILE A 29 -5.16 -9.08 9.83
C ILE A 29 -6.42 -8.69 10.61
N ASN A 30 -7.61 -8.88 10.03
CA ASN A 30 -8.90 -8.69 10.73
C ASN A 30 -8.96 -9.53 12.02
N SER A 31 -8.34 -10.72 12.03
CA SER A 31 -8.29 -11.58 13.23
C SER A 31 -7.27 -11.14 14.29
N LEU A 32 -6.34 -10.23 13.98
CA LEU A 32 -5.30 -9.76 14.91
C LEU A 32 -5.79 -8.61 15.79
N ASN A 33 -6.54 -7.65 15.23
CA ASN A 33 -6.97 -6.45 15.95
C ASN A 33 -8.34 -6.64 16.62
N VAL A 34 -8.39 -7.50 17.63
CA VAL A 34 -9.64 -7.96 18.27
C VAL A 34 -9.84 -7.42 19.70
N PHE A 35 -9.08 -6.41 20.12
CA PHE A 35 -9.08 -5.90 21.51
C PHE A 35 -9.55 -4.43 21.61
N PRO A 36 -10.42 -4.06 22.57
CA PRO A 36 -11.24 -4.90 23.46
C PRO A 36 -12.51 -5.45 22.78
N VAL A 37 -12.86 -4.94 21.59
CA VAL A 37 -13.99 -5.41 20.76
C VAL A 37 -13.46 -5.57 19.33
N PRO A 38 -13.74 -6.69 18.64
CA PRO A 38 -13.36 -6.86 17.25
C PRO A 38 -14.10 -5.85 16.36
N ASP A 39 -13.34 -4.98 15.68
CA ASP A 39 -13.87 -4.20 14.55
C ASP A 39 -14.03 -5.09 13.30
N GLY A 40 -13.20 -6.14 13.19
CA GLY A 40 -13.24 -7.14 12.13
C GLY A 40 -12.91 -6.57 10.74
N ASP A 41 -12.46 -5.32 10.66
CA ASP A 41 -12.30 -4.58 9.41
C ASP A 41 -10.90 -3.98 9.23
N THR A 42 -10.02 -4.09 10.22
CA THR A 42 -8.65 -3.54 10.16
C THR A 42 -7.88 -3.95 8.90
N GLY A 43 -7.85 -5.24 8.57
CA GLY A 43 -7.22 -5.78 7.36
C GLY A 43 -7.92 -5.36 6.08
N THR A 44 -9.25 -5.27 6.10
CA THR A 44 -10.04 -4.74 4.98
C THR A 44 -9.67 -3.28 4.70
N ASN A 45 -9.65 -2.44 5.74
CA ASN A 45 -9.29 -1.03 5.65
C ASN A 45 -7.86 -0.85 5.11
N MET A 46 -6.89 -1.61 5.65
CA MET A 46 -5.52 -1.59 5.15
C MET A 46 -5.40 -2.03 3.68
N SER A 47 -6.12 -3.08 3.28
CA SER A 47 -6.15 -3.56 1.88
C SER A 47 -6.73 -2.50 0.95
N LEU A 48 -7.85 -1.87 1.31
CA LEU A 48 -8.50 -0.84 0.51
C LEU A 48 -7.63 0.41 0.37
N SER A 49 -7.10 0.92 1.49
CA SER A 49 -6.20 2.08 1.49
C SER A 49 -4.98 1.81 0.61
N MET A 50 -4.30 0.67 0.76
CA MET A 50 -3.10 0.38 -0.03
C MET A 50 -3.42 0.12 -1.51
N ALA A 51 -4.56 -0.49 -1.83
CA ALA A 51 -5.01 -0.63 -3.22
C ALA A 51 -5.26 0.74 -3.88
N SER A 52 -5.86 1.68 -3.15
CA SER A 52 -6.01 3.07 -3.60
C SER A 52 -4.65 3.75 -3.78
N GLY A 53 -3.77 3.64 -2.78
CA GLY A 53 -2.39 4.14 -2.84
C GLY A 53 -1.63 3.66 -4.09
N TYR A 54 -1.67 2.36 -4.35
CA TYR A 54 -1.06 1.77 -5.55
C TYR A 54 -1.67 2.32 -6.85
N LYS A 55 -3.00 2.45 -6.93
CA LYS A 55 -3.69 3.00 -8.11
C LYS A 55 -3.22 4.42 -8.44
N TYR A 56 -2.92 5.23 -7.43
CA TYR A 56 -2.40 6.59 -7.60
C TYR A 56 -0.95 6.56 -8.08
N VAL A 57 -0.08 5.81 -7.41
CA VAL A 57 1.34 5.65 -7.79
C VAL A 57 1.48 5.11 -9.21
N ASN A 58 0.69 4.10 -9.58
CA ASN A 58 0.75 3.47 -10.91
C ASN A 58 0.29 4.38 -12.07
N LYS A 59 -0.36 5.50 -11.76
CA LYS A 59 -0.75 6.52 -12.74
C LYS A 59 0.20 7.71 -12.80
N ASP A 60 1.07 7.84 -11.81
CA ASP A 60 2.05 8.91 -11.75
C ASP A 60 3.25 8.57 -12.64
N THR A 61 3.71 9.56 -13.41
CA THR A 61 4.81 9.43 -14.36
C THR A 61 6.13 10.00 -13.82
N SER A 62 6.13 10.52 -12.58
CA SER A 62 7.34 11.04 -11.95
C SER A 62 8.43 9.98 -11.86
N GLN A 63 9.67 10.42 -12.10
CA GLN A 63 10.87 9.60 -11.92
C GLN A 63 11.47 9.79 -10.52
N LYS A 64 10.92 10.70 -9.71
CA LYS A 64 11.41 10.99 -8.35
C LYS A 64 10.58 10.24 -7.33
N VAL A 65 11.25 9.42 -6.52
CA VAL A 65 10.61 8.67 -5.42
C VAL A 65 9.89 9.58 -4.42
N GLY A 66 10.41 10.79 -4.17
CA GLY A 66 9.76 11.76 -3.29
C GLY A 66 8.36 12.17 -3.76
N ASP A 67 8.20 12.42 -5.07
CA ASP A 67 6.91 12.76 -5.65
C ASP A 67 5.95 11.58 -5.59
N LEU A 68 6.43 10.38 -5.96
CA LEU A 68 5.64 9.14 -5.87
C LEU A 68 5.21 8.82 -4.44
N SER A 69 6.04 9.14 -3.44
CA SER A 69 5.71 8.98 -2.02
C SER A 69 4.59 9.95 -1.59
N GLY A 70 4.62 11.19 -2.10
CA GLY A 70 3.52 12.14 -1.93
C GLY A 70 2.23 11.67 -2.59
N THR A 71 2.32 11.13 -3.81
CA THR A 71 1.19 10.53 -4.52
C THR A 71 0.63 9.31 -3.79
N LEU A 72 1.50 8.46 -3.23
CA LEU A 72 1.10 7.34 -2.37
C LEU A 72 0.32 7.85 -1.15
N ALA A 73 0.85 8.82 -0.42
CA ALA A 73 0.18 9.40 0.76
C ALA A 73 -1.21 9.97 0.41
N LYS A 74 -1.33 10.67 -0.72
CA LYS A 74 -2.62 11.15 -1.24
C LYS A 74 -3.58 10.01 -1.55
N GLY A 75 -3.11 8.95 -2.21
CA GLY A 75 -3.93 7.78 -2.54
C GLY A 75 -4.39 7.00 -1.31
N LEU A 76 -3.54 6.88 -0.28
CA LEU A 76 -3.90 6.26 1.00
C LEU A 76 -5.00 7.04 1.74
N LEU A 77 -5.01 8.37 1.62
CA LEU A 77 -5.99 9.25 2.29
C LEU A 77 -7.32 9.38 1.54
N MET A 78 -7.30 9.34 0.20
CA MET A 78 -8.46 9.67 -0.64
C MET A 78 -9.20 8.44 -1.19
N GLY A 79 -8.81 7.23 -0.76
CA GLY A 79 -9.48 5.99 -1.11
C GLY A 79 -10.93 5.94 -0.68
#